data_AF-A0A7S4Q3U2-F1
#
_entry.id   AF-A0A7S4Q3U2-F1
#
_cell.length_a   1.000
_cell.length_b   1.000
_cell.length_c   1.000
_cell.angle_alpha   90.00
_cell.angle_beta   90.00
_cell.angle_gamma   90.00
#
_symmetry.space_group_name_H-M   'P 1'
#
loop_
_entity.id
_entity.type
_entity.pdbx_description
1 polymer ?
#
loop_
_entity_poly.entity_id
_entity_poly.type
_entity_poly.pdbx_seq_one_letter_code
_entity_poly.pdbx_strand_id
1 'polypeptide(L)'
;MPLIQEEPLNKYDPSTFRFTKCKTEVSQAMQEDWKHDKVDDAKKRAIYDSRNYDEFKARVAGCTLKPIHRNEFNAPPKHAFNRSANATRAPGQQAQGASSGPVGAMEQAGLPQPGKAVIKTGREFDRELRRCSSPEDKVALLLRLEDGDFARLFGRELDAEVLRQLILALDTTLGSAAAPLGSAQRFFSALVVHCPSSAATAASFLINEERAAVARLLARESRSAGGAAPADNVRVCAALGVPPQMLDAAVAQVEQEPPAPQGQGAGADDAPAGDREVGAESEVSGGIPATDGTAADRCGFTGVDGTAANGQTGGVDALADKQVSTPVEGGTYAGITCVDTLD
;
A
#
# COMPACT_ATOMS: atom_id res chain seq x y z
N MET A 1 29.35 -38.56 1.13
CA MET A 1 28.45 -37.78 0.26
C MET A 1 27.72 -38.74 -0.66
N PRO A 2 26.39 -38.89 -0.55
CA PRO A 2 25.64 -39.70 -1.49
C PRO A 2 25.71 -39.07 -2.89
N LEU A 3 26.21 -39.81 -3.89
CA LEU A 3 26.08 -39.43 -5.30
C LEU A 3 24.59 -39.46 -5.65
N ILE A 4 24.04 -38.29 -5.98
CA ILE A 4 22.73 -38.20 -6.60
C ILE A 4 22.88 -38.85 -7.98
N GLN A 5 22.27 -40.03 -8.15
CA GLN A 5 22.18 -40.66 -9.46
C GLN A 5 21.22 -39.81 -10.28
N GLU A 6 21.75 -39.04 -11.22
CA GLU A 6 20.94 -38.28 -12.17
C GLU A 6 20.11 -39.27 -12.98
N GLU A 7 18.78 -39.20 -12.83
CA GLU A 7 17.89 -39.97 -13.69
C GLU A 7 18.20 -39.60 -15.15
N PRO A 8 18.52 -40.58 -16.01
CA PRO A 8 18.87 -40.29 -17.40
C PRO A 8 17.69 -39.57 -18.06
N LEU A 9 17.94 -38.35 -18.50
CA LEU A 9 16.95 -37.48 -19.13
C LEU A 9 16.27 -38.26 -20.27
N ASN A 10 15.03 -38.69 -20.06
CA ASN A 10 14.26 -39.39 -21.07
C ASN A 10 14.25 -38.53 -22.34
N LYS A 11 14.81 -39.06 -23.43
CA LYS A 11 15.00 -38.35 -24.69
C LYS A 11 13.68 -37.70 -25.12
N TYR A 12 13.66 -36.38 -25.22
CA TYR A 12 12.51 -35.63 -25.70
C TYR A 12 12.18 -36.06 -27.13
N ASP A 13 11.03 -36.70 -27.32
CA ASP A 13 10.51 -37.04 -28.63
C ASP A 13 9.47 -35.98 -29.07
N PRO A 14 9.82 -35.09 -30.02
CA PRO A 14 8.93 -34.01 -30.46
C PRO A 14 7.66 -34.53 -31.14
N SER A 15 7.62 -35.79 -31.57
CA SER A 15 6.45 -36.38 -32.23
C SER A 15 5.38 -36.82 -31.23
N THR A 16 5.76 -37.15 -29.99
CA THR A 16 4.84 -37.55 -28.92
C THR A 16 4.41 -36.37 -28.06
N PHE A 17 5.18 -35.28 -28.03
CA PHE A 17 4.85 -34.06 -27.29
C PHE A 17 3.71 -33.28 -27.97
N ARG A 18 2.51 -33.33 -27.38
CA ARG A 18 1.37 -32.51 -27.82
C ARG A 18 1.24 -31.29 -26.91
N PHE A 19 1.55 -30.11 -27.44
CA PHE A 19 1.42 -28.84 -26.71
C PHE A 19 0.01 -28.60 -26.16
N THR A 20 -1.03 -29.08 -26.84
CA THR A 20 -2.43 -29.01 -26.39
C THR A 20 -2.68 -29.81 -25.09
N LYS A 21 -2.02 -30.97 -24.94
CA LYS A 21 -2.10 -31.79 -23.72
C LYS A 21 -1.41 -31.06 -22.57
N CYS A 22 -0.19 -30.58 -22.76
CA CYS A 22 0.55 -29.80 -21.76
C CYS A 22 -0.23 -28.55 -21.31
N LYS A 23 -0.81 -27.80 -22.24
CA LYS A 23 -1.65 -26.63 -21.91
C LYS A 23 -2.86 -27.00 -21.04
N THR A 24 -3.48 -28.16 -21.31
CA THR A 24 -4.62 -28.65 -20.54
C THR A 24 -4.19 -29.08 -19.13
N GLU A 25 -3.08 -29.83 -19.03
CA GLU A 25 -2.50 -30.27 -17.75
C GLU A 25 -2.11 -29.08 -16.86
N VAL A 26 -1.45 -28.06 -17.43
CA VAL A 26 -1.10 -26.83 -16.69
C VAL A 26 -2.36 -26.08 -16.24
N SER A 27 -3.36 -25.96 -17.11
CA SER A 27 -4.62 -25.28 -16.76
C SER A 27 -5.38 -26.03 -15.65
N GLN A 28 -5.35 -27.36 -15.68
CA GLN A 28 -5.95 -28.20 -14.64
C GLN A 28 -5.20 -28.08 -13.32
N ALA A 29 -3.87 -28.17 -13.33
CA ALA A 29 -3.05 -27.99 -12.13
C ALA A 29 -3.28 -26.63 -11.47
N MET A 30 -3.33 -25.55 -12.26
CA MET A 30 -3.68 -24.22 -11.76
C MET A 30 -5.07 -24.15 -11.13
N GLN A 31 -6.04 -24.88 -11.67
CA GLN A 31 -7.38 -24.91 -11.12
C GLN A 31 -7.43 -25.73 -9.82
N GLU A 32 -6.68 -26.82 -9.72
CA GLU A 32 -6.55 -27.65 -8.52
C GLU A 32 -5.87 -26.90 -7.39
N ASP A 33 -4.76 -26.21 -7.66
CA ASP A 33 -4.09 -25.34 -6.69
C ASP A 33 -5.02 -24.26 -6.15
N TRP A 34 -5.73 -23.57 -7.04
CA TRP A 34 -6.67 -22.54 -6.64
C TRP A 34 -7.84 -23.09 -5.80
N LYS A 35 -8.34 -24.30 -6.12
CA LYS A 35 -9.36 -24.97 -5.29
C LYS A 35 -8.80 -25.32 -3.91
N HIS A 36 -7.58 -25.83 -3.86
CA HIS A 36 -6.91 -26.17 -2.61
C HIS A 36 -6.73 -24.94 -1.72
N ASP A 37 -6.26 -23.83 -2.29
CA ASP A 37 -6.14 -22.54 -1.60
C ASP A 37 -7.48 -22.04 -1.05
N LYS A 38 -8.56 -22.15 -1.83
CA LYS A 38 -9.90 -21.75 -1.36
C LYS A 38 -10.41 -22.61 -0.20
N VAL A 39 -10.16 -23.91 -0.26
CA VAL A 39 -10.51 -24.83 0.82
C VAL A 39 -9.67 -24.54 2.06
N ASP A 40 -8.37 -24.29 1.90
CA ASP A 40 -7.46 -23.97 3.00
C ASP A 40 -7.78 -22.63 3.66
N ASP A 41 -8.06 -21.59 2.88
CA ASP A 41 -8.53 -20.29 3.38
C ASP A 41 -9.84 -20.42 4.18
N ALA A 42 -10.79 -21.23 3.69
CA ALA A 42 -12.03 -21.48 4.40
C ALA A 42 -11.79 -22.21 5.73
N LYS A 43 -10.89 -23.20 5.74
CA LYS A 43 -10.48 -23.91 6.97
C LYS A 43 -9.78 -22.97 7.95
N LYS A 44 -8.80 -22.18 7.50
CA LYS A 44 -8.09 -21.19 8.31
C LYS A 44 -9.04 -20.17 8.91
N ARG A 45 -9.97 -19.63 8.11
CA ARG A 45 -11.01 -18.72 8.61
C ARG A 45 -11.86 -19.36 9.69
N ALA A 46 -12.27 -20.62 9.51
CA ALA A 46 -13.03 -21.34 10.54
C ALA A 46 -12.24 -21.50 11.85
N ILE A 47 -10.93 -21.71 11.78
CA ILE A 47 -10.05 -21.78 12.95
C ILE A 47 -9.99 -20.44 13.67
N TYR A 48 -9.73 -19.34 12.95
CA TYR A 48 -9.62 -18.00 13.55
C TYR A 48 -10.96 -17.44 14.07
N ASP A 49 -12.06 -17.78 13.42
CA ASP A 49 -13.39 -17.30 13.81
C ASP A 49 -14.00 -18.09 14.99
N SER A 50 -13.39 -19.21 15.41
CA SER A 50 -13.87 -20.03 16.53
C SER A 50 -13.13 -19.65 17.81
N ARG A 51 -13.85 -19.43 18.91
CA ARG A 51 -13.23 -19.04 20.20
C ARG A 51 -12.70 -20.22 20.99
N ASN A 52 -13.18 -21.43 20.73
CA ASN A 52 -12.77 -22.65 21.40
C ASN A 52 -12.89 -23.88 20.47
N TYR A 53 -12.29 -25.00 20.89
CA TYR A 53 -12.22 -26.22 20.08
C TYR A 53 -13.60 -26.86 19.83
N ASP A 54 -14.51 -26.80 20.81
CA ASP A 54 -15.85 -27.38 20.67
C ASP A 54 -16.72 -26.60 19.67
N GLU A 55 -16.58 -25.27 19.60
CA GLU A 55 -17.22 -24.42 18.60
C GLU A 55 -16.70 -24.73 17.19
N PHE A 56 -15.38 -24.91 17.05
CA PHE A 56 -14.77 -25.34 15.79
C PHE A 56 -15.28 -26.73 15.37
N LYS A 57 -15.30 -27.69 16.30
CA LYS A 57 -15.80 -29.05 16.07
C LYS A 57 -17.28 -29.05 15.66
N ALA A 58 -18.11 -28.22 16.30
CA ALA A 58 -19.52 -28.05 15.94
C ALA A 58 -19.71 -27.43 14.55
N ARG A 59 -18.88 -26.44 14.15
CA ARG A 59 -18.92 -25.85 12.80
C ARG A 59 -18.47 -26.83 11.71
N VAL A 60 -17.44 -27.64 11.99
CA VAL A 60 -16.96 -28.68 11.09
C VAL A 60 -17.99 -29.82 10.96
N ALA A 61 -18.57 -30.27 12.07
CA ALA A 61 -19.56 -31.36 12.11
C ALA A 61 -20.94 -30.94 11.55
N GLY A 62 -21.35 -29.69 11.77
CA GLY A 62 -22.62 -29.16 11.27
C GLY A 62 -22.58 -28.71 9.80
N CYS A 63 -21.43 -28.82 9.12
CA CYS A 63 -21.19 -28.26 7.79
C CYS A 63 -21.66 -26.80 7.65
N THR A 64 -21.60 -26.01 8.73
CA THR A 64 -21.99 -24.58 8.72
C THR A 64 -20.86 -23.67 8.26
N LEU A 65 -19.82 -24.24 7.65
CA LEU A 65 -18.95 -23.47 6.77
C LEU A 65 -19.81 -23.05 5.60
N LYS A 66 -19.92 -21.74 5.32
CA LYS A 66 -20.68 -21.23 4.17
C LYS A 66 -20.31 -22.08 2.94
N PRO A 67 -21.24 -22.86 2.37
CA PRO A 67 -20.94 -23.70 1.24
C PRO A 67 -20.36 -22.82 0.14
N ILE A 68 -19.15 -23.15 -0.33
CA ILE A 68 -18.55 -22.42 -1.44
C ILE A 68 -19.52 -22.62 -2.61
N HIS A 69 -20.15 -21.54 -3.04
CA HIS A 69 -21.21 -21.63 -4.04
C HIS A 69 -20.60 -22.16 -5.34
N ARG A 70 -21.35 -22.95 -6.12
CA ARG A 70 -20.87 -23.49 -7.40
C ARG A 70 -20.35 -22.40 -8.34
N ASN A 71 -20.91 -21.19 -8.24
CA ASN A 71 -20.48 -20.01 -8.99
C ASN A 71 -19.14 -19.44 -8.48
N GLU A 72 -18.85 -19.56 -7.18
CA GLU A 72 -17.55 -19.19 -6.62
C GLU A 72 -16.46 -20.18 -7.01
N PHE A 73 -16.79 -21.48 -7.08
CA PHE A 73 -15.88 -22.56 -7.46
C PHE A 73 -15.55 -22.62 -8.97
N ASN A 74 -16.47 -22.13 -9.81
CA ASN A 74 -16.27 -22.06 -11.26
C ASN A 74 -15.76 -20.68 -11.72
N ALA A 75 -15.63 -19.72 -10.82
CA ALA A 75 -15.05 -18.43 -11.15
C ALA A 75 -13.58 -18.65 -11.55
N PRO A 76 -13.13 -18.14 -12.72
CA PRO A 76 -11.74 -18.29 -13.12
C PRO A 76 -10.83 -17.72 -12.03
N PRO A 77 -9.68 -18.37 -11.74
CA PRO A 77 -8.77 -17.93 -10.71
C PRO A 77 -8.43 -16.45 -10.91
N LYS A 78 -8.80 -15.60 -9.94
CA LYS A 78 -8.41 -14.19 -9.92
C LYS A 78 -6.93 -14.02 -9.56
N HIS A 79 -6.05 -14.84 -10.11
CA HIS A 79 -4.63 -14.55 -10.05
C HIS A 79 -4.34 -13.49 -11.10
N ALA A 80 -4.43 -12.23 -10.68
CA ALA A 80 -3.93 -11.12 -11.46
C ALA A 80 -2.39 -11.15 -11.43
N PHE A 81 -1.79 -12.11 -12.16
CA PHE A 81 -0.34 -12.18 -12.37
C PHE A 81 0.22 -10.97 -13.15
N ASN A 82 -0.65 -10.04 -13.53
CA ASN A 82 -0.30 -8.83 -14.27
C ASN A 82 -1.21 -7.65 -13.89
N ARG A 83 -1.19 -7.23 -12.61
CA ARG A 83 -1.79 -5.91 -12.24
C ARG A 83 -1.09 -4.75 -12.94
N SER A 84 0.19 -4.89 -13.27
CA SER A 84 1.00 -3.89 -13.95
C SER A 84 0.84 -3.90 -15.48
N ALA A 85 0.51 -5.03 -16.13
CA ALA A 85 0.40 -5.07 -17.60
C ALA A 85 -0.96 -4.59 -18.15
N ASN A 86 -2.00 -4.53 -17.31
CA ASN A 86 -3.33 -4.03 -17.71
C ASN A 86 -3.64 -2.59 -17.23
N ALA A 87 -2.63 -1.86 -16.69
CA ALA A 87 -2.80 -0.48 -16.27
C ALA A 87 -3.01 0.51 -17.45
N THR A 88 -2.88 0.05 -18.68
CA THR A 88 -3.20 0.80 -19.90
C THR A 88 -4.50 0.27 -20.51
N ARG A 89 -5.66 0.61 -19.94
CA ARG A 89 -6.93 0.57 -20.70
C ARG A 89 -8.02 1.49 -20.13
N ALA A 90 -8.29 2.51 -20.93
CA ALA A 90 -9.56 3.19 -21.25
C ALA A 90 -10.52 3.61 -20.11
N PRO A 91 -10.88 4.91 -20.05
CA PRO A 91 -11.98 5.38 -19.20
C PRO A 91 -13.32 4.93 -19.82
N GLY A 92 -14.13 4.19 -19.05
CA GLY A 92 -15.54 3.99 -19.38
C GLY A 92 -15.99 2.55 -19.57
N GLN A 93 -15.84 1.68 -18.57
CA GLN A 93 -16.79 0.58 -18.35
C GLN A 93 -17.05 0.41 -16.85
N GLN A 94 -18.15 1.00 -16.40
CA GLN A 94 -18.78 0.69 -15.12
C GLN A 94 -19.36 -0.73 -15.21
N ALA A 95 -18.81 -1.67 -14.45
CA ALA A 95 -19.47 -2.94 -14.21
C ALA A 95 -20.59 -2.72 -13.17
N GLN A 96 -21.83 -2.71 -13.65
CA GLN A 96 -23.04 -2.77 -12.84
C GLN A 96 -23.19 -4.16 -12.20
N GLY A 97 -23.85 -4.19 -11.05
CA GLY A 97 -23.74 -5.27 -10.07
C GLY A 97 -24.57 -6.53 -10.35
N ALA A 98 -24.40 -7.50 -9.46
CA ALA A 98 -25.44 -8.47 -9.12
C ALA A 98 -25.37 -8.73 -7.61
N SER A 99 -26.43 -8.32 -6.92
CA SER A 99 -26.70 -8.48 -5.50
C SER A 99 -27.63 -9.67 -5.25
N SER A 100 -27.51 -10.33 -4.09
CA SER A 100 -28.64 -10.65 -3.18
C SER A 100 -28.23 -11.61 -2.05
N GLY A 101 -28.61 -11.26 -0.81
CA GLY A 101 -28.54 -12.12 0.38
C GLY A 101 -28.33 -11.33 1.69
N PRO A 102 -29.33 -11.22 2.60
CA PRO A 102 -29.32 -10.30 3.73
C PRO A 102 -28.72 -10.97 4.99
N VAL A 103 -27.61 -10.43 5.49
CA VAL A 103 -27.10 -10.74 6.84
C VAL A 103 -26.25 -9.57 7.32
N GLY A 104 -26.77 -8.86 8.33
CA GLY A 104 -26.06 -7.83 9.08
C GLY A 104 -25.91 -6.51 8.33
N ALA A 105 -26.52 -5.45 8.86
CA ALA A 105 -26.19 -4.08 8.53
C ALA A 105 -24.71 -3.82 8.90
N MET A 106 -23.79 -4.23 8.03
CA MET A 106 -22.43 -3.75 8.05
C MET A 106 -22.47 -2.44 7.29
N GLU A 107 -22.51 -1.37 8.07
CA GLU A 107 -22.42 0.04 7.67
C GLU A 107 -21.55 0.16 6.43
N GLN A 108 -22.21 0.44 5.30
CA GLN A 108 -21.56 0.75 4.05
C GLN A 108 -20.75 2.02 4.34
N ALA A 109 -19.44 1.85 4.54
CA ALA A 109 -18.51 2.93 4.78
C ALA A 109 -18.62 3.90 3.59
N GLY A 110 -19.43 4.95 3.75
CA GLY A 110 -19.37 6.12 2.90
C GLY A 110 -17.92 6.55 2.85
N LEU A 111 -17.44 6.96 1.68
CA LEU A 111 -16.08 7.47 1.53
C LEU A 111 -15.83 8.45 2.68
N PRO A 112 -14.91 8.16 3.61
CA PRO A 112 -14.65 9.05 4.71
C PRO A 112 -14.23 10.37 4.08
N GLN A 113 -14.99 11.43 4.36
CA GLN A 113 -14.61 12.76 3.94
C GLN A 113 -13.17 13.01 4.43
N PRO A 114 -12.28 13.51 3.56
CA PRO A 114 -10.92 13.84 3.95
C PRO A 114 -10.99 14.93 5.02
N GLY A 115 -10.87 14.56 6.29
CA GLY A 115 -10.93 15.54 7.38
C GLY A 115 -11.37 15.08 8.77
N LYS A 116 -11.96 13.90 8.96
CA LYS A 116 -12.46 13.50 10.30
C LYS A 116 -12.14 12.08 10.78
N ALA A 117 -11.58 11.21 9.93
CA ALA A 117 -11.22 9.88 10.38
C ALA A 117 -9.94 9.95 11.24
N VAL A 118 -10.06 9.63 12.53
CA VAL A 118 -8.90 9.45 13.41
C VAL A 118 -8.08 8.26 12.91
N ILE A 119 -6.85 8.51 12.50
CA ILE A 119 -5.94 7.49 11.97
C ILE A 119 -5.42 6.66 13.14
N LYS A 120 -5.80 5.38 13.20
CA LYS A 120 -5.48 4.51 14.34
C LYS A 120 -4.19 3.74 14.15
N THR A 121 -3.88 3.37 12.90
CA THR A 121 -2.77 2.46 12.56
C THR A 121 -1.83 3.07 11.53
N GLY A 122 -0.52 2.78 11.61
CA GLY A 122 0.46 3.24 10.61
C GLY A 122 0.12 2.83 9.17
N ARG A 123 -0.52 1.68 8.95
CA ARG A 123 -1.01 1.27 7.61
C ARG A 123 -2.17 2.13 7.10
N GLU A 124 -3.00 2.67 7.99
CA GLU A 124 -4.04 3.62 7.60
C GLU A 124 -3.42 4.96 7.24
N PHE A 125 -2.39 5.39 7.99
CA PHE A 125 -1.61 6.58 7.67
C PHE A 125 -0.97 6.48 6.28
N ASP A 126 -0.27 5.40 5.96
CA ASP A 126 0.35 5.20 4.63
C ASP A 126 -0.71 5.21 3.50
N ARG A 127 -1.86 4.56 3.71
CA ARG A 127 -2.96 4.62 2.74
C ARG A 127 -3.49 6.02 2.53
N GLU A 128 -3.63 6.81 3.59
CA GLU A 128 -4.11 8.18 3.51
C GLU A 128 -3.07 9.10 2.87
N LEU A 129 -1.79 8.93 3.21
CA LEU A 129 -0.68 9.66 2.62
C LEU A 129 -0.59 9.45 1.09
N ARG A 130 -0.89 8.23 0.61
CA ARG A 130 -0.96 7.92 -0.83
C ARG A 130 -2.19 8.50 -1.52
N ARG A 131 -3.25 8.84 -0.78
CA ARG A 131 -4.42 9.52 -1.33
C ARG A 131 -4.17 11.02 -1.49
N CYS A 132 -3.27 11.60 -0.69
CA CYS A 132 -2.83 12.98 -0.84
C CYS A 132 -2.00 13.14 -2.13
N SER A 133 -2.56 13.86 -3.10
CA SER A 133 -1.89 14.14 -4.38
C SER A 133 -0.94 15.33 -4.31
N SER A 134 -1.24 16.33 -3.48
CA SER A 134 -0.42 17.53 -3.33
C SER A 134 0.53 17.39 -2.13
N PRO A 135 1.73 18.01 -2.17
CA PRO A 135 2.61 18.02 -1.01
C PRO A 135 2.02 18.82 0.16
N GLU A 136 1.18 19.82 -0.12
CA GLU A 136 0.45 20.59 0.90
C GLU A 136 -0.52 19.70 1.69
N ASP A 137 -1.25 18.80 1.01
CA ASP A 137 -2.15 17.86 1.68
C ASP A 137 -1.38 16.88 2.58
N LYS A 138 -0.17 16.47 2.16
CA LYS A 138 0.70 15.60 2.96
C LYS A 138 1.18 16.30 4.22
N VAL A 139 1.56 17.57 4.13
CA VAL A 139 1.93 18.37 5.31
C VAL A 139 0.71 18.64 6.19
N ALA A 140 -0.45 18.96 5.63
CA ALA A 140 -1.68 19.12 6.38
C ALA A 140 -2.09 17.84 7.13
N LEU A 141 -1.87 16.67 6.53
CA LEU A 141 -2.06 15.37 7.18
C LEU A 141 -1.12 15.19 8.37
N LEU A 142 0.14 15.57 8.20
CA LEU A 142 1.18 15.47 9.23
C LEU A 142 0.90 16.43 10.40
N LEU A 143 0.43 17.66 10.13
CA LEU A 143 0.11 18.66 11.15
C LEU A 143 -1.09 18.28 12.03
N ARG A 144 -1.92 17.34 11.59
CA ARG A 144 -3.02 16.78 12.39
C ARG A 144 -2.56 15.78 13.44
N LEU A 145 -1.34 15.28 13.34
CA LEU A 145 -0.80 14.30 14.29
C LEU A 145 -0.35 15.02 15.56
N GLU A 146 -0.76 14.47 16.70
CA GLU A 146 -0.23 14.84 18.00
C GLU A 146 0.98 13.97 18.36
N ASP A 147 1.77 14.41 19.33
CA ASP A 147 3.01 13.74 19.74
C ASP A 147 2.77 12.27 20.15
N GLY A 148 1.62 12.00 20.79
CA GLY A 148 1.20 10.64 21.16
C GLY A 148 0.83 9.74 19.98
N ASP A 149 0.46 10.32 18.83
CA ASP A 149 0.15 9.55 17.62
C ASP A 149 1.41 8.99 16.98
N PHE A 150 2.57 9.66 17.09
CA PHE A 150 3.82 9.20 16.50
C PHE A 150 4.22 7.81 17.03
N ALA A 151 4.25 7.64 18.35
CA ALA A 151 4.56 6.35 18.97
C ALA A 151 3.57 5.26 18.53
N ARG A 152 2.28 5.60 18.42
CA ARG A 152 1.24 4.65 18.01
C ARG A 152 1.36 4.26 16.54
N LEU A 153 1.63 5.22 15.65
CA LEU A 153 1.65 5.02 14.21
C LEU A 153 2.98 4.44 13.71
N PHE A 154 4.11 4.94 14.24
CA PHE A 154 5.45 4.66 13.73
C PHE A 154 6.36 3.96 14.75
N GLY A 155 5.91 3.73 15.98
CA GLY A 155 6.76 3.16 17.03
C GLY A 155 7.19 1.72 16.76
N ARG A 156 6.38 0.95 16.02
CA ARG A 156 6.74 -0.43 15.62
C ARG A 156 7.62 -0.48 14.37
N GLU A 157 7.25 0.30 13.36
CA GLU A 157 7.90 0.30 12.06
C GLU A 157 7.58 1.63 11.35
N LEU A 158 8.58 2.20 10.69
CA LEU A 158 8.46 3.36 9.82
C LEU A 158 9.01 2.96 8.45
N ASP A 159 8.16 3.01 7.43
CA ASP A 159 8.58 2.73 6.05
C ASP A 159 9.50 3.86 5.55
N ALA A 160 10.64 3.49 4.96
CA ALA A 160 11.62 4.44 4.43
C ALA A 160 11.03 5.31 3.30
N GLU A 161 10.18 4.75 2.46
CA GLU A 161 9.54 5.48 1.36
C GLU A 161 8.51 6.49 1.91
N VAL A 162 7.82 6.15 3.01
CA VAL A 162 6.92 7.08 3.70
C VAL A 162 7.72 8.26 4.27
N LEU A 163 8.83 7.99 4.97
CA LEU A 163 9.69 9.04 5.52
C LEU A 163 10.23 9.95 4.41
N ARG A 164 10.70 9.38 3.30
CA ARG A 164 11.18 10.12 2.13
C ARG A 164 10.13 11.04 1.54
N GLN A 165 8.90 10.54 1.35
CA GLN A 165 7.80 11.36 0.82
C GLN A 165 7.45 12.54 1.74
N LEU A 166 7.54 12.35 3.06
CA LEU A 166 7.31 13.42 4.03
C LEU A 166 8.43 14.46 4.01
N ILE A 167 9.70 14.04 3.91
CA ILE A 167 10.84 14.96 3.77
C ILE A 167 10.67 15.84 2.54
N LEU A 168 10.36 15.24 1.39
CA LEU A 168 10.16 15.97 0.13
C LEU A 168 8.93 16.90 0.19
N ALA A 169 7.83 16.45 0.81
CA ALA A 169 6.65 17.30 1.00
C ALA A 169 6.95 18.52 1.88
N LEU A 170 7.72 18.34 2.96
CA LEU A 170 8.15 19.44 3.83
C LEU A 170 9.12 20.40 3.11
N ASP A 171 10.10 19.88 2.35
CA ASP A 171 11.07 20.71 1.61
C ASP A 171 10.40 21.53 0.51
N THR A 172 9.44 20.94 -0.22
CA THR A 172 8.71 21.61 -1.30
C THR A 172 7.71 22.65 -0.83
N THR A 173 7.08 22.44 0.32
CA THR A 173 6.08 23.37 0.88
C THR A 173 6.68 24.40 1.81
N LEU A 174 7.99 24.38 2.02
CA LEU A 174 8.66 25.26 2.95
C LEU A 174 8.44 26.73 2.58
N GLY A 175 7.96 27.52 3.54
CA GLY A 175 7.62 28.94 3.33
C GLY A 175 6.24 29.18 2.70
N SER A 176 5.52 28.12 2.35
CA SER A 176 4.09 28.20 2.01
C SER A 176 3.23 28.36 3.26
N ALA A 177 2.05 28.95 3.12
CA ALA A 177 1.05 29.02 4.19
C ALA A 177 0.61 27.62 4.69
N ALA A 178 0.80 26.58 3.87
CA ALA A 178 0.47 25.20 4.21
C ALA A 178 1.45 24.55 5.22
N ALA A 179 2.68 25.05 5.31
CA ALA A 179 3.72 24.54 6.19
C ALA A 179 4.22 25.66 7.12
N PRO A 180 3.58 25.86 8.28
CA PRO A 180 4.03 26.84 9.27
C PRO A 180 5.50 26.61 9.64
N LEU A 181 6.22 27.70 9.88
CA LEU A 181 7.62 27.64 10.33
C LEU A 181 7.72 26.80 11.62
N GLY A 182 8.66 25.86 11.66
CA GLY A 182 8.86 24.93 12.78
C GLY A 182 8.16 23.58 12.62
N SER A 183 7.37 23.38 11.56
CA SER A 183 6.68 22.12 11.29
C SER A 183 7.65 20.97 11.05
N ALA A 184 8.77 21.21 10.36
CA ALA A 184 9.74 20.16 10.06
C ALA A 184 10.52 19.76 11.32
N GLN A 185 10.99 20.73 12.11
CA GLN A 185 11.67 20.50 13.38
C GLN A 185 10.75 19.78 14.35
N ARG A 186 9.48 20.20 14.48
CA ARG A 186 8.50 19.52 15.33
C ARG A 186 8.32 18.07 14.89
N PHE A 187 8.14 17.83 13.59
CA PHE A 187 7.99 16.48 13.04
C PHE A 187 9.19 15.59 13.35
N PHE A 188 10.40 16.03 12.99
CA PHE A 188 11.61 15.22 13.20
C PHE A 188 11.94 15.04 14.68
N SER A 189 11.73 16.06 15.51
CA SER A 189 11.92 15.96 16.96
C SER A 189 10.95 14.96 17.57
N ALA A 190 9.66 15.03 17.24
CA ALA A 190 8.66 14.07 17.68
C ALA A 190 9.01 12.65 17.21
N LEU A 191 9.44 12.49 15.96
CA LEU A 191 9.83 11.20 15.40
C LEU A 191 11.03 10.60 16.16
N VAL A 192 12.07 11.39 16.45
CA VAL A 192 13.27 10.92 17.16
C VAL A 192 13.00 10.67 18.65
N VAL A 193 12.10 11.42 19.28
CA VAL A 193 11.71 11.22 20.69
C VAL A 193 10.84 9.97 20.84
N HIS A 194 9.82 9.82 20.00
CA HIS A 194 8.81 8.79 20.18
C HIS A 194 9.12 7.48 19.44
N CYS A 195 9.94 7.55 18.39
CA CYS A 195 10.19 6.44 17.48
C CYS A 195 11.69 6.27 17.12
N PRO A 196 12.62 6.26 18.10
CA PRO A 196 14.05 6.32 17.80
C PRO A 196 14.55 5.15 16.95
N SER A 197 14.13 3.91 17.27
CA SER A 197 14.57 2.71 16.56
C SER A 197 14.06 2.66 15.12
N SER A 198 12.76 2.91 14.92
CA SER A 198 12.17 2.88 13.58
C SER A 198 12.64 4.06 12.71
N ALA A 199 12.82 5.25 13.30
CA ALA A 199 13.41 6.40 12.62
C ALA A 199 14.83 6.10 12.15
N ALA A 200 15.67 5.52 13.00
CA ALA A 200 17.05 5.16 12.64
C ALA A 200 17.09 4.09 11.52
N THR A 201 16.22 3.07 11.60
CA THR A 201 16.10 2.05 10.55
C THR A 201 15.66 2.67 9.22
N ALA A 202 14.61 3.49 9.20
CA ALA A 202 14.15 4.17 7.99
C ALA A 202 15.21 5.12 7.43
N ALA A 203 15.88 5.88 8.30
CA ALA A 203 16.93 6.83 7.93
C ALA A 203 18.16 6.16 7.28
N SER A 204 18.43 4.88 7.59
CA SER A 204 19.51 4.13 6.96
C SER A 204 19.37 3.99 5.44
N PHE A 205 18.14 4.09 4.92
CA PHE A 205 17.83 4.04 3.49
C PHE A 205 17.88 5.41 2.79
N LEU A 206 18.02 6.51 3.54
CA LEU A 206 18.06 7.85 2.96
C LEU A 206 19.36 8.06 2.17
N ILE A 207 19.21 8.58 0.95
CA ILE A 207 20.34 8.98 0.12
C ILE A 207 20.86 10.37 0.52
N ASN A 208 22.04 10.75 0.00
CA ASN A 208 22.69 12.02 0.34
C ASN A 208 21.81 13.24 0.02
N GLU A 209 21.01 13.19 -1.05
CA GLU A 209 20.11 14.28 -1.43
C GLU A 209 19.01 14.52 -0.39
N GLU A 210 18.44 13.44 0.16
CA GLU A 210 17.40 13.51 1.18
C GLU A 210 17.95 13.96 2.53
N ARG A 211 19.16 13.50 2.88
CA ARG A 211 19.88 13.99 4.07
C ARG A 211 20.17 15.49 3.94
N ALA A 212 20.54 15.96 2.74
CA ALA A 212 20.73 17.38 2.48
C ALA A 212 19.42 18.17 2.57
N ALA A 213 18.28 17.59 2.16
CA ALA A 213 16.97 18.21 2.36
C ALA A 213 16.62 18.38 3.85
N VAL A 214 16.85 17.34 4.66
CA VAL A 214 16.67 17.43 6.13
C VAL A 214 17.57 18.54 6.73
N ALA A 215 18.84 18.60 6.33
CA ALA A 215 19.77 19.63 6.79
C ALA A 215 19.29 21.05 6.43
N ARG A 216 18.82 21.28 5.19
CA ARG A 216 18.25 22.56 4.74
C ARG A 216 17.00 22.95 5.52
N LEU A 217 16.09 22.01 5.74
CA LEU A 217 14.87 22.24 6.52
C LEU A 217 15.20 22.73 7.94
N LEU A 218 16.09 22.02 8.65
CA LEU A 218 16.48 22.39 10.02
C LEU A 218 17.28 23.70 10.07
N ALA A 219 18.13 23.97 9.09
CA ALA A 219 18.89 25.22 9.00
C ALA A 219 17.97 26.43 8.81
N ARG A 220 16.97 26.32 7.93
CA ARG A 220 15.99 27.40 7.66
C ARG A 220 15.12 27.71 8.89
N GLU A 221 14.65 26.69 9.59
CA GLU A 221 13.85 26.90 10.80
C GLU A 221 14.68 27.48 11.95
N SER A 222 15.96 27.11 12.07
CA SER A 222 16.89 27.70 13.06
C SER A 222 17.09 29.20 12.84
N ARG A 223 17.16 29.65 11.57
CA ARG A 223 17.24 31.08 11.24
C ARG A 223 15.98 31.82 11.67
N SER A 224 14.80 31.22 11.48
CA SER A 224 13.53 31.83 11.88
C SER A 224 13.35 31.89 13.40
N ALA A 225 13.95 30.97 14.16
CA ALA A 225 13.82 30.90 15.62
C ALA A 225 14.76 31.85 16.39
N GLY A 226 15.58 32.68 15.70
CA GLY A 226 16.40 33.71 16.35
C GLY A 226 17.84 33.31 16.70
N GLY A 227 18.43 32.34 16.01
CA GLY A 227 19.89 32.31 15.80
C GLY A 227 20.74 31.40 16.70
N ALA A 228 20.16 30.62 17.61
CA ALA A 228 20.88 29.51 18.21
C ALA A 228 20.35 28.20 17.61
N ALA A 229 21.22 27.42 16.95
CA ALA A 229 20.88 26.06 16.55
C ALA A 229 20.49 25.29 17.82
N PRO A 230 19.21 24.91 17.98
CA PRO A 230 18.78 24.23 19.18
C PRO A 230 19.55 22.92 19.27
N ALA A 231 20.04 22.56 20.47
CA ALA A 231 20.76 21.31 20.71
C ALA A 231 20.00 20.08 20.17
N ASP A 232 18.67 20.21 20.07
CA ASP A 232 17.77 19.24 19.46
C ASP A 232 18.04 18.99 17.97
N ASN A 233 18.44 20.00 17.19
CA ASN A 233 18.73 19.81 15.77
C ASN A 233 19.94 18.91 15.55
N VAL A 234 20.98 19.04 16.39
CA VAL A 234 22.16 18.17 16.34
C VAL A 234 21.75 16.72 16.67
N ARG A 235 20.91 16.54 17.68
CA ARG A 235 20.38 15.22 18.05
C ARG A 235 19.51 14.62 16.94
N VAL A 236 18.65 15.42 16.30
CA VAL A 236 17.82 14.99 15.18
C VAL A 236 18.70 14.59 13.99
N CYS A 237 19.70 15.40 13.63
CA CYS A 237 20.65 15.07 12.57
C CYS A 237 21.38 13.76 12.84
N ALA A 238 21.88 13.57 14.07
CA ALA A 238 22.55 12.33 14.45
C ALA A 238 21.63 11.10 14.31
N ALA A 239 20.38 11.19 14.75
CA ALA A 239 19.40 10.11 14.66
C ALA A 239 19.00 9.78 13.20
N LEU A 240 18.95 10.79 12.33
CA LEU A 240 18.63 10.64 10.91
C LEU A 240 19.88 10.37 10.04
N GLY A 241 21.05 10.20 10.66
CA GLY A 241 22.31 9.98 9.96
C GLY A 241 22.78 11.15 9.10
N VAL A 242 22.33 12.37 9.38
CA VAL A 242 22.79 13.58 8.70
C VAL A 242 24.13 14.01 9.32
N PRO A 243 25.23 14.04 8.55
CA PRO A 243 26.52 14.44 9.09
C PRO A 243 26.51 15.93 9.47
N PRO A 244 27.18 16.34 10.56
CA PRO A 244 27.15 17.72 11.05
C PRO A 244 27.63 18.73 10.01
N GLN A 245 28.63 18.36 9.20
CA GLN A 245 29.16 19.18 8.10
C GLN A 245 28.09 19.59 7.08
N MET A 246 27.08 18.73 6.87
CA MET A 246 25.98 19.01 5.94
C MET A 246 24.98 19.99 6.53
N LEU A 247 24.76 19.95 7.85
CA LEU A 247 23.98 20.95 8.56
C LEU A 247 24.70 22.31 8.55
N ASP A 248 26.00 22.34 8.87
CA ASP A 248 26.81 23.57 8.86
C ASP A 248 26.83 24.21 7.46
N ALA A 249 26.99 23.40 6.40
CA ALA A 249 26.92 23.85 5.02
C ALA A 249 25.53 24.42 4.67
N ALA A 250 24.46 23.77 5.13
CA ALA A 250 23.10 24.26 4.93
C ALA A 250 22.83 25.57 5.68
N VAL A 251 23.33 25.73 6.91
CA VAL A 251 23.25 26.99 7.67
C VAL A 251 23.97 28.11 6.93
N ALA A 252 25.20 27.86 6.45
CA ALA A 252 25.95 28.84 5.66
C ALA A 252 25.23 29.23 4.36
N GLN A 253 24.62 28.27 3.66
CA GLN A 253 23.81 28.55 2.45
C GLN A 253 22.60 29.43 2.77
N VAL A 254 21.90 29.14 3.87
CA VAL A 254 20.74 29.91 4.30
C VAL A 254 21.15 31.33 4.71
N GLU A 255 22.30 31.55 5.35
CA GLU A 255 22.80 32.88 5.67
C GLU A 255 23.16 33.71 4.43
N GLN A 256 23.65 33.06 3.37
CA GLN A 256 23.96 33.71 2.10
C GLN A 256 22.71 34.04 1.28
N GLU A 257 21.57 33.41 1.55
CA GLU A 257 20.30 33.71 0.88
C GLU A 257 19.85 35.13 1.29
N PRO A 258 19.92 36.12 0.37
CA PRO A 258 19.53 37.49 0.68
C PRO A 258 18.08 37.49 1.15
N PRO A 259 17.71 38.31 2.16
CA PRO A 259 16.35 38.35 2.65
C PRO A 259 15.44 38.61 1.44
N ALA A 260 14.58 37.64 1.13
CA ALA A 260 13.63 37.77 0.03
C ALA A 260 12.96 39.14 0.19
N PRO A 261 12.89 39.97 -0.87
CA PRO A 261 12.33 41.30 -0.78
C PRO A 261 10.95 41.14 -0.16
N GLN A 262 10.82 41.56 1.11
CA GLN A 262 9.57 41.51 1.82
C GLN A 262 8.64 42.32 0.94
N GLY A 263 7.72 41.63 0.27
CA GLY A 263 6.79 42.25 -0.66
C GLY A 263 6.12 43.34 0.12
N GLN A 264 6.57 44.58 -0.10
CA GLN A 264 5.88 45.77 0.37
C GLN A 264 4.50 45.59 -0.20
N GLY A 265 3.56 45.26 0.69
CA GLY A 265 2.20 44.92 0.31
C GLY A 265 1.78 45.94 -0.72
N ALA A 266 1.40 45.46 -1.90
CA ALA A 266 0.76 46.29 -2.90
C ALA A 266 -0.35 47.00 -2.14
N GLY A 267 -0.12 48.28 -1.81
CA GLY A 267 -1.10 49.14 -1.21
C GLY A 267 -2.27 49.04 -2.16
N ALA A 268 -3.37 48.48 -1.65
CA ALA A 268 -4.65 48.60 -2.31
C ALA A 268 -4.89 50.10 -2.42
N ASP A 269 -4.60 50.65 -3.60
CA ASP A 269 -5.06 51.96 -3.99
C ASP A 269 -6.57 51.97 -3.75
N ASP A 270 -6.93 52.87 -2.85
CA ASP A 270 -8.26 53.36 -2.55
C ASP A 270 -8.87 53.88 -3.85
N ALA A 271 -9.50 52.98 -4.62
CA ALA A 271 -10.24 53.34 -5.82
C ALA A 271 -11.67 53.75 -5.41
N PRO A 272 -12.10 54.98 -5.73
CA PRO A 272 -13.35 55.54 -5.23
C PRO A 272 -14.57 54.86 -5.87
N ALA A 273 -15.62 54.75 -5.06
CA ALA A 273 -16.96 54.35 -5.43
C ALA A 273 -17.45 55.07 -6.70
N GLY A 274 -17.58 54.32 -7.79
CA GLY A 274 -18.27 54.74 -9.00
C GLY A 274 -19.52 53.87 -9.19
N ASP A 275 -20.68 54.44 -8.89
CA ASP A 275 -21.98 53.94 -9.31
C ASP A 275 -21.99 53.62 -10.80
N ARG A 276 -22.37 52.39 -11.18
CA ARG A 276 -22.77 52.11 -12.56
C ARG A 276 -23.86 51.05 -12.67
N GLU A 277 -25.04 51.59 -12.91
CA GLU A 277 -26.22 51.09 -13.62
C GLU A 277 -26.24 49.65 -14.18
N VAL A 278 -27.34 49.00 -13.79
CA VAL A 278 -28.17 47.99 -14.46
C VAL A 278 -28.12 48.02 -16.00
N GLY A 279 -27.98 46.85 -16.64
CA GLY A 279 -28.33 46.70 -18.05
C GLY A 279 -28.06 45.33 -18.68
N ALA A 280 -29.16 44.64 -19.01
CA ALA A 280 -29.36 43.75 -20.16
C ALA A 280 -28.61 42.40 -20.26
N GLU A 281 -29.34 41.34 -19.92
CA GLU A 281 -29.79 40.27 -20.84
C GLU A 281 -28.93 39.99 -22.09
N SER A 282 -28.37 38.78 -22.20
CA SER A 282 -28.11 38.16 -23.50
C SER A 282 -28.01 36.63 -23.38
N GLU A 283 -29.04 35.96 -23.90
CA GLU A 283 -29.08 34.53 -24.17
C GLU A 283 -28.05 34.17 -25.25
N VAL A 284 -27.19 33.17 -24.98
CA VAL A 284 -26.46 32.48 -26.05
C VAL A 284 -26.67 30.98 -25.91
N SER A 285 -27.62 30.54 -26.72
CA SER A 285 -27.87 29.16 -27.15
C SER A 285 -26.80 28.72 -28.15
N GLY A 286 -26.11 27.62 -27.85
CA GLY A 286 -25.38 26.79 -28.81
C GLY A 286 -25.27 25.40 -28.20
N GLY A 287 -25.79 24.31 -28.77
CA GLY A 287 -25.86 23.95 -30.19
C GLY A 287 -24.85 22.82 -30.42
N ILE A 288 -25.13 21.62 -29.90
CA ILE A 288 -24.29 20.43 -30.11
C ILE A 288 -24.84 19.66 -31.32
N PRO A 289 -24.05 19.42 -32.38
CA PRO A 289 -24.52 18.68 -33.55
C PRO A 289 -24.55 17.17 -33.30
N ALA A 290 -25.66 16.57 -33.74
CA ALA A 290 -25.82 15.14 -33.90
C ALA A 290 -24.94 14.60 -35.03
N THR A 291 -24.30 13.46 -34.81
CA THR A 291 -23.74 12.63 -35.89
C THR A 291 -24.38 11.26 -35.85
N ASP A 292 -25.26 11.04 -36.83
CA ASP A 292 -25.72 9.74 -37.29
C ASP A 292 -24.57 8.99 -37.99
N GLY A 293 -24.52 7.67 -37.81
CA GLY A 293 -23.49 6.82 -38.38
C GLY A 293 -23.79 5.33 -38.26
N THR A 294 -24.87 4.90 -38.89
CA THR A 294 -25.28 3.51 -39.14
C THR A 294 -24.26 2.75 -40.00
N ALA A 295 -23.85 1.53 -39.61
CA ALA A 295 -23.70 0.40 -40.54
C ALA A 295 -23.34 -0.91 -39.82
N ALA A 296 -24.25 -1.88 -40.00
CA ALA A 296 -24.12 -3.33 -39.94
C ALA A 296 -22.71 -3.95 -39.83
N ASP A 297 -22.56 -4.94 -38.95
CA ASP A 297 -22.16 -6.25 -39.46
C ASP A 297 -22.74 -7.44 -38.68
N ARG A 298 -23.20 -8.41 -39.45
CA ARG A 298 -23.85 -9.67 -39.05
C ARG A 298 -22.83 -10.79 -39.17
N CYS A 299 -22.50 -11.47 -38.08
CA CYS A 299 -22.07 -12.88 -38.05
C CYS A 299 -22.52 -13.42 -36.69
N GLY A 300 -23.46 -14.34 -36.53
CA GLY A 300 -23.56 -15.61 -37.24
C GLY A 300 -22.75 -16.68 -36.50
N PHE A 301 -23.18 -17.09 -35.29
CA PHE A 301 -22.62 -18.27 -34.64
C PHE A 301 -23.75 -19.20 -34.21
N THR A 302 -23.89 -20.28 -34.99
CA THR A 302 -24.82 -21.38 -34.83
C THR A 302 -24.43 -22.25 -33.64
N GLY A 303 -25.45 -22.70 -32.91
CA GLY A 303 -25.32 -23.70 -31.86
C GLY A 303 -24.83 -25.04 -32.38
N VAL A 304 -24.16 -25.77 -31.50
CA VAL A 304 -23.93 -27.20 -31.63
C VAL A 304 -24.29 -27.85 -30.29
N ASP A 305 -25.33 -28.68 -30.37
CA ASP A 305 -25.73 -29.64 -29.36
C ASP A 305 -24.59 -30.64 -29.09
N GLY A 306 -24.31 -30.86 -27.81
CA GLY A 306 -23.28 -31.77 -27.33
C GLY A 306 -23.85 -32.76 -26.32
N THR A 307 -24.36 -33.85 -26.87
CA THR A 307 -24.86 -35.10 -26.28
C THR A 307 -24.15 -35.56 -25.01
N ALA A 308 -24.92 -35.78 -23.94
CA ALA A 308 -24.48 -36.49 -22.75
C ALA A 308 -24.42 -38.00 -23.01
N ALA A 309 -23.25 -38.60 -22.80
CA ALA A 309 -23.06 -40.06 -22.80
C ALA A 309 -22.70 -40.53 -21.39
N ASN A 310 -23.46 -41.55 -20.96
CA ASN A 310 -23.25 -42.41 -19.80
C ASN A 310 -21.89 -43.14 -19.83
N GLY A 311 -21.37 -43.43 -18.63
CA GLY A 311 -20.31 -44.42 -18.39
C GLY A 311 -19.83 -44.31 -16.94
N GLN A 312 -20.40 -45.00 -15.96
CA GLN A 312 -20.26 -46.43 -15.64
C GLN A 312 -18.94 -46.77 -14.90
N THR A 313 -19.10 -46.90 -13.57
CA THR A 313 -18.54 -47.88 -12.62
C THR A 313 -17.07 -48.32 -12.67
N GLY A 314 -16.49 -48.39 -11.48
CA GLY A 314 -15.29 -49.17 -11.13
C GLY A 314 -14.35 -48.28 -10.30
N GLY A 315 -13.87 -48.64 -9.13
CA GLY A 315 -13.71 -49.93 -8.48
C GLY A 315 -12.59 -49.71 -7.46
N VAL A 316 -12.75 -50.34 -6.30
CA VAL A 316 -11.82 -50.45 -5.18
C VAL A 316 -10.33 -50.48 -5.56
N ASP A 317 -9.46 -49.86 -4.76
CA ASP A 317 -8.41 -50.62 -4.07
C ASP A 317 -7.67 -49.81 -3.00
N ALA A 318 -7.37 -50.53 -1.94
CA ALA A 318 -6.63 -50.14 -0.76
C ALA A 318 -5.11 -50.11 -1.03
N LEU A 319 -4.38 -49.22 -0.37
CA LEU A 319 -2.95 -49.39 -0.03
C LEU A 319 -2.58 -48.26 0.96
N ALA A 320 -2.49 -48.54 2.25
CA ALA A 320 -1.31 -49.03 2.98
C ALA A 320 -0.54 -47.88 3.66
N ASP A 321 -0.63 -47.90 4.99
CA ASP A 321 0.19 -47.19 5.96
C ASP A 321 1.69 -47.23 5.60
N LYS A 322 2.31 -46.06 5.57
CA LYS A 322 3.75 -45.92 5.81
C LYS A 322 3.97 -44.88 6.89
N GLN A 323 4.20 -45.39 8.10
CA GLN A 323 4.85 -44.65 9.18
C GLN A 323 6.25 -44.26 8.74
N VAL A 324 6.50 -42.96 8.62
CA VAL A 324 7.85 -42.40 8.51
C VAL A 324 8.22 -41.83 9.88
N SER A 325 9.10 -42.55 10.56
CA SER A 325 9.75 -42.16 11.80
C SER A 325 10.83 -41.13 11.48
N THR A 326 10.67 -39.89 11.93
CA THR A 326 11.72 -38.87 11.88
C THR A 326 12.51 -38.85 13.19
N PRO A 327 13.85 -38.84 13.17
CA PRO A 327 14.66 -38.66 14.37
C PRO A 327 14.69 -37.19 14.80
N VAL A 328 14.49 -36.98 16.10
CA VAL A 328 14.65 -35.71 16.81
C VAL A 328 16.14 -35.48 17.03
N GLU A 329 16.76 -34.57 16.28
CA GLU A 329 18.11 -34.08 16.59
C GLU A 329 18.02 -32.91 17.57
N GLY A 330 18.50 -33.15 18.79
CA GLY A 330 18.64 -32.15 19.84
C GLY A 330 19.82 -31.22 19.58
N GLY A 331 19.52 -29.98 19.19
CA GLY A 331 20.50 -28.90 19.11
C GLY A 331 20.72 -28.26 20.49
N THR A 332 21.84 -28.58 21.11
CA THR A 332 22.40 -27.89 22.29
C THR A 332 22.77 -26.45 21.91
N TYR A 333 22.04 -25.46 22.45
CA TYR A 333 22.44 -24.06 22.39
C TYR A 333 23.52 -23.78 23.43
N ALA A 334 24.75 -23.55 22.98
CA ALA A 334 25.82 -23.00 23.79
C ALA A 334 25.51 -21.53 24.10
N GLY A 335 25.36 -21.21 25.38
CA GLY A 335 25.19 -19.84 25.87
C GLY A 335 26.47 -19.04 25.66
N ILE A 336 26.33 -17.90 24.98
CA ILE A 336 27.36 -16.87 24.92
C ILE A 336 27.12 -15.94 26.11
N THR A 337 27.98 -16.04 27.12
CA THR A 337 28.09 -15.09 28.22
C THR A 337 28.87 -13.87 27.75
N CYS A 338 28.24 -12.69 27.75
CA CYS A 338 28.95 -11.42 27.67
C CYS A 338 29.54 -11.10 29.03
N VAL A 339 30.87 -10.99 29.07
CA VAL A 339 31.67 -10.62 30.24
C VAL A 339 32.17 -9.19 30.03
N ASP A 340 31.91 -8.37 31.04
CA ASP A 340 32.57 -7.15 31.51
C ASP A 340 33.07 -6.06 30.54
N THR A 341 32.58 -4.82 30.67
CA THR A 341 32.96 -3.80 31.68
C THR A 341 34.42 -3.40 31.51
N LEU A 342 34.69 -2.19 30.99
CA LEU A 342 35.90 -1.42 31.32
C LEU A 342 35.66 0.08 31.10
N ASP A 343 36.21 0.83 32.07
CA ASP A 343 36.17 2.28 32.33
C ASP A 343 36.59 3.19 31.16
#